data_AF-A0A164VZC4-F1
#
_entry.id   AF-A0A164VZC4-F1
#
_cell.length_a   1.000
_cell.length_b   1.000
_cell.length_c   1.000
_cell.angle_alpha   90.00
_cell.angle_beta   90.00
_cell.angle_gamma   90.00
#
_symmetry.space_group_name_H-M   'P 1'
#
loop_
_entity.id
_entity.type
_entity.pdbx_description
1 polymer ?
#
loop_
_entity_poly.entity_id
_entity_poly.type
_entity_poly.pdbx_seq_one_letter_code
_entity_poly.pdbx_strand_id
1 'polypeptide(L)'
;MANFLIKSLAFLDMCTAVVVIIFQISTLARYSSQPETGDLEKVGAGIWAGISFMITGIVFWRSAHKEKLARVYNQWEVATALISFFCAIALIGVMAANIERIEEDWYCLYRFVRRDHCTVQHALDGVILFGGCLACVINGALSFISCYCYN
;
A
#
# COMPACT_ATOMS: atom_id res chain seq x y z
N MET A 1 -19.88 -13.59 9.82
CA MET A 1 -19.47 -12.22 9.41
C MET A 1 -17.95 -12.02 9.41
N ALA A 2 -17.22 -12.37 10.49
CA ALA A 2 -15.77 -12.14 10.57
C ALA A 2 -14.93 -12.76 9.42
N ASN A 3 -15.27 -13.97 8.96
CA ASN A 3 -14.56 -14.60 7.83
C ASN A 3 -14.77 -13.88 6.50
N PHE A 4 -15.93 -13.28 6.28
CA PHE A 4 -16.19 -12.50 5.07
C PHE A 4 -15.37 -11.21 5.10
N LEU A 5 -15.38 -10.50 6.23
CA LEU A 5 -14.60 -9.27 6.42
C LEU A 5 -13.10 -9.49 6.19
N ILE A 6 -12.52 -10.54 6.78
CA ILE A 6 -11.08 -10.86 6.62
C ILE A 6 -10.76 -11.17 5.16
N LYS A 7 -11.61 -11.92 4.46
CA LYS A 7 -11.41 -12.20 3.03
C LYS A 7 -11.51 -10.94 2.18
N SER A 8 -12.48 -10.07 2.44
CA SER A 8 -12.64 -8.81 1.71
C SER A 8 -11.43 -7.89 1.94
N LEU A 9 -10.96 -7.77 3.18
CA LEU A 9 -9.76 -6.99 3.51
C LEU A 9 -8.50 -7.57 2.85
N ALA A 10 -8.30 -8.89 2.95
CA ALA A 10 -7.19 -9.56 2.30
C ALA A 10 -7.20 -9.40 0.76
N PHE A 11 -8.39 -9.45 0.15
CA PHE A 11 -8.54 -9.19 -1.28
C PHE A 11 -8.21 -7.74 -1.65
N LEU A 12 -8.72 -6.77 -0.87
CA LEU A 12 -8.40 -5.35 -1.07
C LEU A 12 -6.89 -5.08 -0.91
N ASP A 13 -6.22 -5.76 0.03
CA ASP A 13 -4.78 -5.65 0.23
C ASP A 13 -4.01 -6.18 -0.99
N MET A 14 -4.41 -7.34 -1.54
CA MET A 14 -3.85 -7.88 -2.79
C MET A 14 -4.09 -6.94 -3.99
N CYS A 15 -5.28 -6.36 -4.12
CA CYS A 15 -5.55 -5.37 -5.18
C CYS A 15 -4.68 -4.12 -5.03
N THR A 16 -4.54 -3.61 -3.81
CA THR A 16 -3.69 -2.45 -3.51
C THR A 16 -2.23 -2.74 -3.83
N ALA A 17 -1.76 -3.94 -3.49
CA ALA A 17 -0.42 -4.43 -3.83
C ALA A 17 -0.15 -4.39 -5.34
N VAL A 18 -1.06 -4.95 -6.15
CA VAL A 18 -0.94 -4.96 -7.62
C VAL A 18 -0.85 -3.55 -8.16
N VAL A 19 -1.73 -2.66 -7.71
CA VAL A 19 -1.80 -1.27 -8.16
C VAL A 19 -0.50 -0.53 -7.83
N VAL A 20 -0.01 -0.65 -6.60
CA VAL A 20 1.26 -0.03 -6.17
C VAL A 20 2.43 -0.55 -6.99
N ILE A 21 2.55 -1.86 -7.20
CA ILE A 21 3.65 -2.45 -7.99
C ILE A 21 3.62 -1.95 -9.44
N ILE A 22 2.45 -1.99 -10.10
CA ILE A 22 2.32 -1.56 -11.50
C ILE A 22 2.70 -0.08 -11.64
N PHE A 23 2.20 0.79 -10.76
CA PHE A 23 2.51 2.21 -10.84
C PHE A 23 3.97 2.52 -10.50
N GLN A 24 4.58 1.79 -9.57
CA GLN A 24 6.01 1.94 -9.27
C GLN A 24 6.90 1.46 -10.42
N ILE A 25 6.57 0.35 -11.08
CA ILE A 25 7.27 -0.09 -12.30
C ILE A 25 7.10 0.93 -13.43
N SER A 26 5.89 1.47 -13.60
CA SER A 26 5.61 2.51 -14.61
C SER A 26 6.42 3.78 -14.34
N THR A 27 6.61 4.10 -13.06
CA THR A 27 7.41 5.23 -12.59
C THR A 27 8.91 4.96 -12.79
N LEU A 28 9.39 3.74 -12.54
CA LEU A 28 10.77 3.30 -12.82
C LEU A 28 11.15 3.49 -14.29
N ALA A 29 10.27 3.05 -15.19
CA ALA A 29 10.49 3.12 -16.64
C ALA A 29 10.60 4.57 -17.13
N ARG A 30 9.96 5.53 -16.44
CA ARG A 30 10.10 6.95 -16.73
C ARG A 30 11.36 7.55 -16.11
N TYR A 31 11.67 7.27 -14.84
CA TYR A 31 12.88 7.76 -14.19
C TYR A 31 14.16 7.28 -14.88
N SER A 32 14.19 6.06 -15.44
CA SER A 32 15.35 5.58 -16.20
C SER A 32 15.58 6.35 -17.51
N SER A 33 14.54 7.02 -18.03
CA SER A 33 14.61 7.77 -19.29
C SER A 33 14.90 9.26 -19.11
N GLN A 34 14.67 9.81 -17.91
CA GLN A 34 14.85 11.24 -17.60
C GLN A 34 15.50 11.41 -16.21
N PRO A 35 16.83 11.53 -16.12
CA PRO A 35 17.55 11.58 -14.83
C PRO A 35 17.23 12.80 -13.95
N GLU A 36 16.58 13.84 -14.49
CA GLU A 36 16.12 15.01 -13.73
C GLU A 36 14.87 14.74 -12.89
N THR A 37 14.22 13.58 -13.04
CA THR A 37 12.86 13.39 -12.51
C THR A 37 12.80 12.82 -11.08
N GLY A 38 13.88 12.22 -10.51
CA GLY A 38 13.92 11.86 -9.08
C GLY A 38 14.79 10.64 -8.73
N ASP A 39 15.01 10.41 -7.42
CA ASP A 39 15.86 9.33 -6.91
C ASP A 39 15.25 7.93 -7.12
N LEU A 40 16.00 7.03 -7.76
CA LEU A 40 15.63 5.63 -8.02
C LEU A 40 15.29 4.84 -6.74
N GLU A 41 15.87 5.22 -5.60
CA GLU A 41 15.67 4.56 -4.30
C GLU A 41 14.20 4.62 -3.84
N LYS A 42 13.49 5.68 -4.21
CA LYS A 42 12.09 5.90 -3.85
C LYS A 42 11.15 4.90 -4.55
N VAL A 43 11.53 4.47 -5.76
CA VAL A 43 10.78 3.46 -6.53
C VAL A 43 10.92 2.09 -5.88
N GLY A 44 12.11 1.76 -5.39
CA GLY A 44 12.38 0.52 -4.69
C GLY A 44 11.48 0.36 -3.46
N ALA A 45 11.29 1.43 -2.68
CA ALA A 45 10.43 1.41 -1.50
C ALA A 45 8.98 1.02 -1.83
N GLY A 46 8.43 1.56 -2.92
CA GLY A 46 7.07 1.23 -3.35
C GLY A 46 6.90 -0.20 -3.83
N ILE A 47 7.88 -0.76 -4.58
CA ILE A 47 7.85 -2.16 -5.01
C ILE A 47 7.90 -3.10 -3.79
N TRP A 48 8.80 -2.84 -2.85
CA TRP A 48 8.91 -3.66 -1.63
C TRP A 48 7.67 -3.57 -0.74
N ALA A 49 7.08 -2.39 -0.60
CA ALA A 49 5.82 -2.22 0.11
C ALA A 49 4.69 -3.01 -0.57
N GLY A 50 4.56 -2.94 -1.90
CA GLY A 50 3.59 -3.72 -2.66
C GLY A 50 3.77 -5.22 -2.50
N ILE A 51 5.00 -5.73 -2.52
CA ILE A 51 5.29 -7.16 -2.28
C ILE A 51 4.84 -7.57 -0.87
N SER A 52 5.10 -6.73 0.14
CA SER A 52 4.68 -6.97 1.52
C SER A 52 3.15 -7.11 1.62
N PHE A 53 2.40 -6.16 1.04
CA PHE A 53 0.93 -6.19 1.00
C PHE A 53 0.40 -7.44 0.30
N MET A 54 1.03 -7.85 -0.81
CA MET A 54 0.65 -9.07 -1.53
C MET A 54 0.79 -10.31 -0.64
N ILE A 55 1.93 -10.43 0.06
CA ILE A 55 2.20 -11.57 0.96
C ILE A 55 1.16 -11.61 2.09
N THR A 56 0.89 -10.47 2.73
CA THR A 56 -0.09 -10.37 3.81
C THR A 56 -1.49 -10.74 3.33
N GLY A 57 -1.95 -10.18 2.21
CA GLY A 57 -3.22 -10.55 1.60
C GLY A 57 -3.33 -12.06 1.31
N ILE A 58 -2.30 -12.70 0.75
CA ILE A 58 -2.30 -14.15 0.48
C ILE A 58 -2.39 -14.96 1.77
N VAL A 59 -1.61 -14.58 2.79
CA VAL A 59 -1.57 -15.27 4.09
C VAL A 59 -2.95 -15.24 4.75
N PHE A 60 -3.58 -14.06 4.82
CA PHE A 60 -4.91 -13.89 5.42
C PHE A 60 -6.03 -14.53 4.58
N TRP A 61 -5.91 -14.48 3.24
CA TRP A 61 -6.87 -15.14 2.36
C TRP A 61 -6.89 -16.66 2.56
N ARG A 62 -5.70 -17.27 2.66
CA ARG A 62 -5.57 -18.71 2.94
C ARG A 62 -5.96 -19.06 4.38
N SER A 63 -5.67 -18.21 5.35
CA SER A 63 -6.00 -18.48 6.75
C SER A 63 -7.48 -18.27 7.10
N ALA A 64 -8.23 -17.53 6.29
CA ALA A 64 -9.64 -17.21 6.53
C ALA A 64 -10.57 -18.44 6.63
N HIS A 65 -10.12 -19.62 6.22
CA HIS A 65 -10.84 -20.89 6.35
C HIS A 65 -10.55 -21.65 7.66
N LYS A 66 -9.47 -21.29 8.38
CA LYS A 66 -9.09 -21.97 9.62
C LYS A 66 -10.01 -21.59 10.77
N GLU A 67 -10.23 -22.51 11.71
CA GLU A 67 -10.94 -22.21 12.97
C GLU A 67 -10.24 -21.09 13.75
N LYS A 68 -11.02 -20.34 14.54
CA LYS A 68 -10.57 -19.14 15.24
C LYS A 68 -9.33 -19.41 16.11
N LEU A 69 -9.29 -20.54 16.83
CA LEU A 69 -8.15 -21.00 17.64
C LEU A 69 -6.88 -21.26 16.80
N ALA A 70 -7.00 -21.90 15.64
CA ALA A 70 -5.84 -22.17 14.77
C ALA A 70 -5.27 -20.90 14.11
N ARG A 71 -6.08 -19.83 14.04
CA ARG A 71 -5.68 -18.51 13.53
C ARG A 71 -4.92 -17.70 14.57
N VAL A 72 -5.35 -17.79 15.83
CA VAL A 72 -4.69 -17.15 16.98
C VAL A 72 -3.24 -17.59 17.11
N TYR A 73 -2.95 -18.88 17.03
CA TYR A 73 -1.56 -19.37 17.16
C TYR A 73 -0.68 -19.15 15.92
N ASN A 74 -1.21 -18.54 14.85
CA ASN A 74 -0.45 -18.35 13.62
C ASN A 74 0.37 -17.05 13.70
N GLN A 75 1.54 -17.13 14.35
CA GLN A 75 2.51 -16.03 14.47
C GLN A 75 2.84 -15.36 13.12
N TRP A 76 2.73 -16.10 12.03
CA TRP A 76 2.91 -15.58 10.68
C TRP A 76 1.89 -14.52 10.29
N GLU A 77 0.61 -14.67 10.65
CA GLU A 77 -0.44 -13.69 10.32
C GLU A 77 -0.21 -12.36 11.04
N VAL A 78 0.19 -12.43 12.31
CA VAL A 78 0.51 -11.24 13.10
C VAL A 78 1.77 -10.56 12.54
N ALA A 79 2.82 -11.34 12.28
CA ALA A 79 4.10 -10.80 11.79
C ALA A 79 3.95 -10.15 10.41
N THR A 80 3.28 -10.79 9.45
CA THR A 80 3.13 -10.22 8.11
C THR A 80 2.25 -8.96 8.14
N ALA A 81 1.15 -8.97 8.90
CA ALA A 81 0.30 -7.78 9.06
C ALA A 81 1.06 -6.59 9.66
N LEU A 82 1.88 -6.82 10.70
CA LEU A 82 2.70 -5.75 11.29
C LEU A 82 3.78 -5.24 10.33
N ILE A 83 4.49 -6.14 9.65
CA ILE A 83 5.50 -5.76 8.66
C ILE A 83 4.85 -4.94 7.54
N SER A 84 3.72 -5.39 7.00
CA SER A 84 2.98 -4.66 5.97
C SER A 84 2.44 -3.32 6.48
N PHE A 85 2.00 -3.24 7.74
CA PHE A 85 1.62 -1.97 8.35
C PHE A 85 2.80 -0.97 8.41
N PHE A 86 3.99 -1.40 8.83
CA PHE A 86 5.18 -0.55 8.82
C PHE A 86 5.62 -0.18 7.39
N CYS A 87 5.52 -1.10 6.43
CA CYS A 87 5.78 -0.80 5.02
C CYS A 87 4.80 0.26 4.47
N ALA A 88 3.54 0.22 4.86
CA ALA A 88 2.55 1.22 4.47
C ALA A 88 2.88 2.61 5.05
N ILE A 89 3.27 2.68 6.33
CA ILE A 89 3.72 3.94 6.96
C ILE A 89 4.96 4.50 6.26
N ALA A 90 5.95 3.64 5.99
CA ALA A 90 7.16 4.06 5.28
C ALA A 90 6.85 4.56 3.86
N LEU A 91 5.96 3.87 3.14
CA LEU A 91 5.51 4.28 1.81
C LEU A 91 4.82 5.66 1.85
N ILE A 92 3.93 5.88 2.83
CA ILE A 92 3.29 7.18 3.02
C ILE A 92 4.33 8.26 3.29
N GLY A 93 5.30 8.01 4.17
CA GLY A 93 6.36 8.97 4.49
C GLY A 93 7.22 9.34 3.28
N VAL A 94 7.65 8.35 2.50
CA VAL A 94 8.47 8.56 1.29
C VAL A 94 7.68 9.34 0.23
N MET A 95 6.41 9.01 0.01
CA MET A 95 5.60 9.67 -1.03
C MET A 95 5.11 11.05 -0.58
N ALA A 96 4.79 11.24 0.70
CA ALA A 96 4.45 12.56 1.25
C ALA A 96 5.63 13.53 1.18
N ALA A 97 6.87 13.05 1.38
CA ALA A 97 8.08 13.85 1.22
C ALA A 97 8.35 14.28 -0.23
N ASN A 98 7.71 13.64 -1.23
CA ASN A 98 7.79 14.02 -2.64
C ASN A 98 6.74 15.06 -3.05
N ILE A 99 5.75 15.33 -2.19
CA ILE A 99 4.72 16.34 -2.48
C ILE A 99 5.22 17.69 -1.96
N GLU A 100 5.77 18.51 -2.86
CA GLU A 100 6.27 19.85 -2.51
C GLU A 100 5.13 20.83 -2.21
N ARG A 101 3.97 20.67 -2.85
CA ARG A 101 2.78 21.51 -2.62
C ARG A 101 1.50 20.69 -2.55
N ILE A 102 1.10 20.34 -1.33
CA ILE A 102 -0.16 19.63 -1.02
C ILE A 102 -1.39 20.30 -1.68
N GLU A 103 -1.42 21.63 -1.79
CA GLU A 103 -2.54 22.36 -2.40
C GLU A 103 -2.52 22.44 -3.94
N GLU A 104 -1.45 22.05 -4.62
CA GLU A 104 -1.37 22.08 -6.09
C GLU A 104 -1.31 20.64 -6.66
N ASP A 105 -0.46 19.79 -6.06
CA ASP A 105 -0.21 18.43 -6.52
C ASP A 105 -1.34 17.46 -6.18
N TRP A 106 -1.99 17.63 -5.02
CA TRP A 106 -3.05 16.73 -4.59
C TRP A 106 -4.35 16.97 -5.39
N TYR A 107 -4.58 18.21 -5.85
CA TYR A 107 -5.75 18.56 -6.66
C TYR A 107 -5.73 17.98 -8.08
N CYS A 108 -4.59 17.49 -8.57
CA CYS A 108 -4.49 16.70 -9.80
C CYS A 108 -5.37 15.45 -9.80
N LEU A 109 -5.64 14.88 -8.63
CA LEU A 109 -6.31 13.59 -8.50
C LEU A 109 -7.85 13.71 -8.59
N TYR A 110 -8.41 14.92 -8.41
CA TYR A 110 -9.87 15.12 -8.30
C TYR A 110 -10.43 16.39 -8.97
N ARG A 111 -9.59 17.27 -9.52
CA ARG A 111 -10.03 18.51 -10.21
C ARG A 111 -9.34 18.65 -11.57
N PHE A 112 -10.04 19.20 -12.56
CA PHE A 112 -9.43 19.62 -13.83
C PHE A 112 -8.50 20.82 -13.58
N VAL A 113 -7.24 20.55 -13.24
CA VAL A 113 -6.16 21.55 -13.13
C VAL A 113 -5.55 21.78 -14.51
N ARG A 114 -5.10 23.00 -14.82
CA ARG A 114 -4.37 23.29 -16.08
C ARG A 114 -3.14 22.38 -16.18
N ARG A 115 -2.89 21.83 -17.38
CA ARG A 115 -1.81 20.86 -17.71
C ARG A 115 -0.42 21.28 -17.20
N ASP A 116 -0.19 22.57 -17.02
CA ASP A 116 1.11 23.15 -16.67
C ASP A 116 1.55 22.84 -15.23
N HIS A 117 0.62 22.44 -14.35
CA HIS A 117 0.89 22.06 -12.95
C HIS A 117 0.68 20.57 -12.66
N CYS A 118 0.21 19.81 -13.65
CA CYS A 118 -0.18 18.41 -13.47
C CYS A 118 0.64 17.51 -14.37
N THR A 119 1.88 17.24 -13.95
CA THR A 119 2.68 16.21 -14.62
C THR A 119 2.11 14.83 -14.27
N VAL A 120 2.25 13.87 -15.19
CA VAL A 120 1.83 12.48 -14.96
C VAL A 120 2.48 11.90 -13.68
N GLN A 121 3.65 12.43 -13.30
CA GLN A 121 4.39 12.04 -12.11
C GLN A 121 3.67 12.42 -10.81
N HIS A 122 3.23 13.67 -10.65
CA HIS A 122 2.46 14.08 -9.46
C HIS A 122 1.15 13.30 -9.32
N ALA A 123 0.49 12.98 -10.45
CA ALA A 123 -0.70 12.14 -10.44
C ALA A 123 -0.38 10.69 -9.98
N LEU A 124 0.74 10.13 -10.42
CA LEU A 124 1.21 8.81 -9.99
C LEU A 124 1.55 8.80 -8.49
N ASP A 125 2.31 9.79 -8.02
CA ASP A 125 2.71 9.91 -6.62
C ASP A 125 1.48 10.07 -5.70
N GLY A 126 0.47 10.85 -6.12
CA GLY A 126 -0.80 10.98 -5.40
C GLY A 126 -1.59 9.67 -5.31
N VAL A 127 -1.64 8.88 -6.40
CA VAL A 127 -2.29 7.56 -6.41
C VAL A 127 -1.55 6.58 -5.51
N ILE A 128 -0.21 6.60 -5.52
CA ILE A 128 0.62 5.75 -4.66
C ILE A 128 0.42 6.14 -3.19
N LEU A 129 0.39 7.43 -2.86
CA LEU A 129 0.11 7.92 -1.51
C LEU A 129 -1.26 7.44 -1.02
N PHE A 130 -2.29 7.57 -1.85
CA PHE A 130 -3.63 7.05 -1.53
C PHE A 130 -3.61 5.54 -1.31
N GLY A 131 -2.90 4.79 -2.15
CA GLY A 131 -2.68 3.35 -1.98
C GLY A 131 -1.99 3.01 -0.66
N GLY A 132 -0.97 3.77 -0.25
CA GLY A 132 -0.30 3.64 1.04
C GLY A 132 -1.25 3.88 2.22
N CYS A 133 -2.06 4.93 2.16
CA CYS A 133 -3.09 5.21 3.18
C CYS A 133 -4.12 4.08 3.28
N LEU A 134 -4.61 3.58 2.14
CA LEU A 134 -5.55 2.47 2.09
C LEU A 134 -4.94 1.18 2.67
N ALA A 135 -3.71 0.85 2.27
CA ALA A 135 -2.97 -0.29 2.81
C ALA A 135 -2.73 -0.16 4.32
N CYS A 136 -2.48 1.04 4.82
CA CYS A 136 -2.30 1.30 6.25
C CYS A 136 -3.58 0.99 7.04
N VAL A 137 -4.74 1.41 6.54
CA VAL A 137 -6.05 1.10 7.15
C VAL A 137 -6.34 -0.41 7.12
N ILE A 138 -6.11 -1.06 5.98
CA ILE A 138 -6.35 -2.50 5.82
C ILE A 138 -5.44 -3.31 6.73
N ASN A 139 -4.13 -3.08 6.67
CA ASN A 139 -3.15 -3.81 7.47
C ASN A 139 -3.29 -3.51 8.96
N GLY A 140 -3.62 -2.27 9.34
CA GLY A 140 -3.94 -1.93 10.72
C GLY A 140 -5.18 -2.66 11.24
N ALA A 141 -6.23 -2.78 10.42
CA ALA A 141 -7.42 -3.55 10.77
C ALA A 141 -7.12 -5.05 10.90
N LEU A 142 -6.34 -5.62 9.97
CA LEU A 142 -5.91 -7.02 10.03
C LEU A 142 -5.04 -7.29 11.27
N SER A 143 -4.09 -6.41 11.59
CA SER A 143 -3.29 -6.49 12.82
C SER A 143 -4.16 -6.43 14.07
N PHE A 144 -5.13 -5.51 14.13
CA PHE A 144 -6.05 -5.42 15.26
C PHE A 144 -6.88 -6.69 15.42
N ILE A 145 -7.44 -7.23 14.34
CA ILE A 145 -8.22 -8.47 14.35
C ILE A 145 -7.37 -9.65 14.84
N SER A 146 -6.13 -9.78 14.36
CA SER A 146 -5.23 -10.85 14.76
C SER A 146 -4.81 -10.75 16.23
N CYS A 147 -4.52 -9.53 16.72
CA CYS A 147 -4.17 -9.32 18.13
C CYS A 147 -5.37 -9.51 19.07
N TYR A 148 -6.56 -9.05 18.69
CA TYR A 148 -7.76 -9.16 19.53
C TYR A 148 -8.31 -10.59 19.60
N CYS A 149 -8.02 -11.43 18.61
CA CYS A 149 -8.34 -12.85 18.72
C CYS A 149 -7.39 -13.61 19.65
N TYR A 150 -6.22 -13.06 20.01
CA TYR A 150 -5.23 -13.70 20.87
C TYR A 150 -5.59 -13.73 22.35
N ASN A 151 -6.54 -12.88 22.78
CA ASN A 151 -7.14 -12.87 24.12
C ASN A 151 -8.51 -13.55 24.13
#